data_AF-A0A315W8R1-F1
#
_entry.id   AF-A0A315W8R1-F1
#
_cell.length_a   1.000
_cell.length_b   1.000
_cell.length_c   1.000
_cell.angle_alpha   90.00
_cell.angle_beta   90.00
_cell.angle_gamma   90.00
#
_symmetry.space_group_name_H-M   'P 1'
#
loop_
_entity.id
_entity.type
_entity.pdbx_description
1 polymer ?
#
loop_
_entity_poly.entity_id
_entity_poly.type
_entity_poly.pdbx_seq_one_letter_code
_entity_poly.pdbx_strand_id
1 'polypeptide(L)'
;MSAFFPSSPGWVGEGSHFQCFRLAVSNDYTTIKTESERNPSRDFPAWLWCSGMVQDWFGEKLHNMNAHSEELEERSRDAQNSDLRRTETRSEAAETSTMALSTVLETPGAGFNFENTTRNAALEGLFEGGQTPKPLKTGTTIAGVVFKDGVVLGADTRATSSEVVADKMCEKIHFISPNICCGAGTAADTEKTTDLLSSNLSIFSLNSGRNPRVVMAVNILQDMLYRYHGQIGANLILGGVDCTGNHLYTVGPYGDVDKIPYLAMGSGDLAALGILEDGFISSLFQLEEAKELVRSSIHAGIMSDLGSGNNTDICVITKEGVDYIRPYQESEDNITYGLTDCSQEKIEEAARKANAHEFIQQQEKGYDTEVGESGGQLSKSEKQRIGIARALVREPKVIILDEITSSLDAESENKVLQGLASCPNQTLLVIAHRLKTIENADQIVVVKGGKVEEKGTHKELMEQQGSYHKLINEIRFCRLQVKKAKEQEGNLPNAA
;
A
#
# COMPACT_ATOMS: atom_id res chain seq x y z
N MET A 1 74.37 4.18 19.42
CA MET A 1 74.60 3.44 18.17
C MET A 1 73.58 3.97 17.15
N SER A 2 73.72 5.11 16.46
CA SER A 2 74.79 5.66 15.61
C SER A 2 75.23 4.76 14.45
N ALA A 3 74.58 4.93 13.29
CA ALA A 3 75.13 4.85 11.91
C ALA A 3 73.96 4.83 10.90
N PHE A 4 73.91 5.45 9.73
CA PHE A 4 74.69 6.47 8.99
C PHE A 4 73.81 6.78 7.74
N PHE A 5 73.62 8.05 7.35
CA PHE A 5 73.06 8.53 6.05
C PHE A 5 74.08 8.32 4.89
N PRO A 6 73.85 8.63 3.57
CA PRO A 6 72.81 9.43 2.84
C PRO A 6 72.25 8.72 1.56
N SER A 7 71.33 9.20 0.69
CA SER A 7 71.17 10.50 -0.01
C SER A 7 69.81 10.61 -0.76
N SER A 8 69.24 11.82 -0.75
CA SER A 8 67.99 12.41 -1.33
C SER A 8 67.89 12.38 -2.89
N PRO A 9 66.87 12.97 -3.59
CA PRO A 9 65.66 13.72 -3.14
C PRO A 9 64.31 13.48 -3.90
N GLY A 10 63.20 13.97 -3.30
CA GLY A 10 61.92 14.35 -3.96
C GLY A 10 60.93 13.20 -4.17
N TRP A 11 59.70 13.22 -3.67
CA TRP A 11 58.64 14.19 -3.96
C TRP A 11 57.58 14.21 -2.85
N VAL A 12 57.02 15.39 -2.62
CA VAL A 12 55.85 15.66 -1.78
C VAL A 12 54.58 15.23 -2.54
N GLY A 13 53.61 14.62 -1.85
CA GLY A 13 52.28 14.37 -2.39
C GLY A 13 51.38 13.54 -1.47
N GLU A 14 50.68 14.21 -0.56
CA GLU A 14 49.48 13.71 0.13
C GLU A 14 48.39 13.37 -0.88
N GLY A 15 47.57 12.35 -0.58
CA GLY A 15 46.38 12.03 -1.39
C GLY A 15 45.76 10.68 -1.05
N SER A 16 44.92 10.68 -0.03
CA SER A 16 43.97 9.63 0.33
C SER A 16 43.27 8.98 -0.89
N HIS A 17 43.48 7.68 -1.06
CA HIS A 17 42.78 6.85 -2.04
C HIS A 17 41.31 6.66 -1.63
N PHE A 18 40.38 7.22 -2.41
CA PHE A 18 38.94 6.96 -2.31
C PHE A 18 38.46 6.33 -3.63
N GLN A 19 37.72 5.22 -3.56
CA GLN A 19 37.19 4.50 -4.73
C GLN A 19 35.65 4.57 -4.72
N CYS A 20 35.10 5.44 -5.57
CA CYS A 20 33.73 5.34 -6.04
C CYS A 20 33.79 4.55 -7.35
N PHE A 21 33.07 3.44 -7.47
CA PHE A 21 32.97 2.66 -8.70
C PHE A 21 31.60 2.87 -9.29
N ARG A 22 31.51 3.61 -10.39
CA ARG A 22 30.32 3.63 -11.26
C ARG A 22 30.42 2.51 -12.27
N LEU A 23 29.43 1.61 -12.29
CA LEU A 23 29.30 0.58 -13.31
C LEU A 23 28.07 0.87 -14.16
N ALA A 24 28.25 1.16 -15.45
CA ALA A 24 27.15 1.27 -16.40
C ALA A 24 26.93 -0.07 -17.13
N VAL A 25 25.73 -0.67 -17.02
CA VAL A 25 25.34 -1.84 -17.82
C VAL A 25 24.47 -1.37 -18.99
N SER A 26 24.95 -1.60 -20.21
CA SER A 26 24.17 -1.37 -21.43
C SER A 26 23.63 -2.69 -21.94
N ASN A 27 22.30 -2.83 -22.00
CA ASN A 27 21.63 -3.92 -22.71
C ASN A 27 21.30 -3.47 -24.16
N ASP A 28 21.73 -4.26 -25.14
CA ASP A 28 21.28 -4.16 -26.53
C ASP A 28 19.78 -4.53 -26.60
N TYR A 29 18.87 -3.56 -26.77
CA TYR A 29 17.54 -3.83 -27.31
C TYR A 29 17.56 -3.62 -28.82
N THR A 30 17.40 -4.73 -29.55
CA THR A 30 17.04 -4.76 -30.97
C THR A 30 15.78 -3.94 -31.23
N THR A 31 15.91 -2.98 -32.14
CA THR A 31 14.85 -2.24 -32.81
C THR A 31 13.88 -3.22 -33.49
N ILE A 32 12.70 -3.44 -32.94
CA ILE A 32 11.58 -4.03 -33.71
C ILE A 32 10.96 -2.89 -34.50
N LYS A 33 11.24 -2.87 -35.81
CA LYS A 33 10.53 -2.01 -36.76
C LYS A 33 9.04 -2.36 -36.77
N THR A 34 8.26 -1.31 -36.68
CA THR A 34 6.84 -1.23 -37.05
C THR A 34 6.59 -1.76 -38.47
N GLU A 35 5.71 -2.74 -38.60
CA GLU A 35 4.87 -2.91 -39.79
C GLU A 35 3.41 -2.77 -39.36
N SER A 36 2.82 -1.67 -39.84
CA SER A 36 1.39 -1.40 -39.83
C SER A 36 0.69 -2.30 -40.85
N GLU A 37 -0.39 -2.99 -40.46
CA GLU A 37 -1.76 -2.81 -40.99
C GLU A 37 -2.69 -4.01 -40.69
N ARG A 38 -3.93 -3.65 -40.28
CA ARG A 38 -5.18 -4.45 -40.17
C ARG A 38 -5.45 -5.19 -38.84
N ASN A 39 -6.19 -4.57 -37.91
CA ASN A 39 -7.67 -4.54 -37.86
C ASN A 39 -8.12 -3.97 -36.48
N PRO A 40 -9.10 -3.05 -36.38
CA PRO A 40 -9.50 -2.44 -35.10
C PRO A 40 -10.66 -3.21 -34.48
N SER A 41 -10.45 -3.84 -33.33
CA SER A 41 -11.48 -4.10 -32.30
C SER A 41 -10.96 -5.05 -31.23
N ARG A 42 -10.60 -4.49 -30.07
CA ARG A 42 -10.77 -5.03 -28.70
C ARG A 42 -9.80 -4.31 -27.77
N ASP A 43 -10.32 -3.40 -26.97
CA ASP A 43 -9.61 -2.73 -25.89
C ASP A 43 -9.38 -3.69 -24.71
N PHE A 44 -8.12 -3.90 -24.35
CA PHE A 44 -7.69 -4.34 -23.02
C PHE A 44 -6.34 -3.65 -22.69
N PRO A 45 -6.15 -3.03 -21.51
CA PRO A 45 -4.91 -2.32 -21.19
C PRO A 45 -3.75 -3.29 -20.90
N ALA A 46 -2.64 -3.09 -21.61
CA ALA A 46 -1.36 -3.75 -21.37
C ALA A 46 -0.65 -3.16 -20.14
N TRP A 47 -1.00 -3.66 -18.95
CA TRP A 47 -0.27 -3.43 -17.70
C TRP A 47 -0.09 -4.74 -16.95
N LEU A 48 0.66 -5.68 -17.52
CA LEU A 48 1.26 -6.79 -16.80
C LEU A 48 2.22 -7.44 -17.79
N TRP A 49 3.52 -7.20 -17.63
CA TRP A 49 4.69 -7.97 -18.11
C TRP A 49 5.85 -7.00 -18.34
N CYS A 50 6.68 -6.80 -17.30
CA CYS A 50 8.11 -6.47 -17.41
C CYS A 50 8.77 -6.38 -16.02
N SER A 51 8.59 -7.40 -15.16
CA SER A 51 9.35 -7.51 -13.90
C SER A 51 9.79 -8.96 -13.60
N GLY A 52 9.84 -9.84 -14.61
CA GLY A 52 10.07 -11.28 -14.42
C GLY A 52 11.52 -11.77 -14.51
N MET A 53 12.48 -10.99 -15.02
CA MET A 53 13.75 -11.58 -15.46
C MET A 53 14.84 -11.77 -14.38
N VAL A 54 14.56 -11.51 -13.09
CA VAL A 54 15.53 -11.74 -11.99
C VAL A 54 15.05 -12.80 -10.98
N GLN A 55 13.81 -13.29 -11.08
CA GLN A 55 13.30 -14.37 -10.21
C GLN A 55 13.39 -15.78 -10.80
N ASP A 56 13.60 -15.92 -12.11
CA ASP A 56 13.58 -17.21 -12.80
C ASP A 56 14.89 -18.03 -12.69
N TRP A 57 15.83 -17.65 -11.81
CA TRP A 57 17.06 -18.44 -11.60
C TRP A 57 16.96 -19.51 -10.49
N PHE A 58 15.85 -19.58 -9.73
CA PHE A 58 15.76 -20.47 -8.56
C PHE A 58 14.48 -21.33 -8.40
N GLY A 59 13.60 -21.43 -9.40
CA GLY A 59 12.22 -21.91 -9.16
C GLY A 59 11.64 -23.01 -10.04
N GLU A 60 12.42 -23.99 -10.52
CA GLU A 60 11.86 -25.11 -11.32
C GLU A 60 11.57 -26.35 -10.44
N LYS A 61 10.31 -26.51 -10.00
CA LYS A 61 9.58 -27.79 -9.98
C LYS A 61 8.15 -27.66 -9.46
N LEU A 62 7.28 -28.46 -10.08
CA LEU A 62 5.87 -28.76 -9.77
C LEU A 62 4.84 -27.87 -10.48
N HIS A 63 4.37 -28.35 -11.63
CA HIS A 63 2.94 -28.53 -11.91
C HIS A 63 2.76 -29.58 -13.02
N ASN A 64 1.95 -30.61 -12.76
CA ASN A 64 1.29 -31.33 -13.83
C ASN A 64 0.03 -32.08 -13.33
N MET A 65 -0.94 -32.19 -14.25
CA MET A 65 -2.17 -33.02 -14.25
C MET A 65 -3.40 -32.42 -13.51
N ASN A 66 -4.61 -32.44 -14.06
CA ASN A 66 -5.15 -32.81 -15.37
C ASN A 66 -6.59 -32.27 -15.48
N ALA A 67 -7.03 -31.98 -16.70
CA ALA A 67 -8.41 -31.70 -17.07
C ALA A 67 -9.11 -33.00 -17.54
N HIS A 68 -10.41 -33.17 -17.26
CA HIS A 68 -11.51 -33.41 -18.23
C HIS A 68 -12.73 -34.15 -17.67
N SER A 69 -13.86 -33.90 -18.36
CA SER A 69 -15.17 -34.59 -18.39
C SER A 69 -16.17 -34.21 -17.28
N GLU A 70 -17.47 -34.03 -17.53
CA GLU A 70 -18.28 -34.06 -18.75
C GLU A 70 -19.65 -33.41 -18.43
N GLU A 71 -20.35 -33.01 -19.47
CA GLU A 71 -21.65 -32.35 -19.51
C GLU A 71 -22.79 -33.40 -19.54
N LEU A 72 -24.00 -32.97 -19.13
CA LEU A 72 -25.33 -33.50 -19.47
C LEU A 72 -25.86 -34.73 -18.69
N GLU A 73 -26.88 -34.50 -17.86
CA GLU A 73 -28.15 -35.23 -17.98
C GLU A 73 -29.30 -34.46 -17.28
N GLU A 74 -30.07 -33.76 -18.10
CA GLU A 74 -31.35 -33.14 -17.78
C GLU A 74 -32.46 -34.13 -18.17
N ARG A 75 -33.11 -34.80 -17.19
CA ARG A 75 -34.46 -35.41 -17.29
C ARG A 75 -34.83 -36.19 -16.02
N SER A 76 -35.60 -35.57 -15.12
CA SER A 76 -36.84 -36.19 -14.61
C SER A 76 -37.65 -35.15 -13.81
N ARG A 77 -38.61 -34.55 -14.50
CA ARG A 77 -39.76 -33.90 -13.89
C ARG A 77 -40.80 -34.99 -13.59
N ASP A 78 -41.67 -34.68 -12.64
CA ASP A 78 -42.98 -35.28 -12.38
C ASP A 78 -43.02 -36.55 -11.51
N ALA A 79 -43.28 -36.34 -10.21
CA ALA A 79 -44.49 -36.80 -9.54
C ALA A 79 -44.29 -36.67 -8.02
N GLN A 80 -45.12 -35.87 -7.35
CA GLN A 80 -45.94 -36.32 -6.21
C GLN A 80 -46.60 -35.12 -5.50
N ASN A 81 -47.94 -35.18 -5.50
CA ASN A 81 -48.89 -34.76 -4.48
C ASN A 81 -48.93 -33.26 -4.13
N SER A 82 -49.96 -32.48 -4.47
CA SER A 82 -51.41 -32.74 -4.60
C SER A 82 -52.02 -33.42 -3.38
N ASP A 83 -52.13 -32.69 -2.27
CA ASP A 83 -53.33 -32.76 -1.44
C ASP A 83 -53.42 -31.57 -0.49
N LEU A 84 -54.64 -31.22 -0.09
CA LEU A 84 -55.01 -30.18 0.89
C LEU A 84 -55.36 -28.79 0.31
N ARG A 85 -56.29 -28.77 -0.66
CA ARG A 85 -57.34 -27.74 -0.70
C ARG A 85 -58.54 -28.23 0.09
N ARG A 86 -58.64 -27.87 1.37
CA ARG A 86 -59.90 -27.92 2.13
C ARG A 86 -59.74 -27.21 3.47
N THR A 87 -59.84 -25.87 3.45
CA THR A 87 -60.37 -25.02 4.55
C THR A 87 -60.19 -23.53 4.19
N GLU A 88 -60.80 -23.09 3.10
CA GLU A 88 -61.09 -21.67 2.88
C GLU A 88 -62.58 -21.48 3.15
N THR A 89 -62.92 -20.90 4.31
CA THR A 89 -64.17 -20.18 4.62
C THR A 89 -64.23 -19.92 6.12
N ARG A 90 -63.45 -18.94 6.61
CA ARG A 90 -63.61 -18.17 7.87
C ARG A 90 -62.27 -17.51 8.25
N SER A 91 -61.89 -16.43 7.58
CA SER A 91 -60.73 -15.61 8.02
C SER A 91 -60.74 -14.16 7.49
N GLU A 92 -61.48 -13.86 6.43
CA GLU A 92 -61.36 -12.59 5.68
C GLU A 92 -61.70 -11.29 6.45
N ALA A 93 -62.22 -11.35 7.68
CA ALA A 93 -62.54 -10.16 8.47
C ALA A 93 -61.53 -9.84 9.60
N ALA A 94 -60.57 -10.73 9.90
CA ALA A 94 -59.56 -10.52 10.94
C ALA A 94 -58.16 -10.16 10.38
N GLU A 95 -57.95 -10.36 9.07
CA GLU A 95 -56.64 -10.18 8.42
C GLU A 95 -56.28 -8.72 8.13
N THR A 96 -57.26 -7.82 8.01
CA THR A 96 -56.99 -6.44 7.55
C THR A 96 -56.34 -5.53 8.60
N SER A 97 -56.40 -5.87 9.89
CA SER A 97 -55.73 -5.09 10.95
C SER A 97 -54.37 -5.67 11.38
N THR A 98 -54.15 -6.96 11.13
CA THR A 98 -52.89 -7.65 11.46
C THR A 98 -51.83 -7.46 10.37
N MET A 99 -52.27 -7.26 9.12
CA MET A 99 -51.41 -7.08 7.94
C MET A 99 -50.60 -5.77 7.90
N ALA A 100 -51.02 -4.74 8.65
CA ALA A 100 -50.32 -3.44 8.66
C ALA A 100 -49.08 -3.42 9.59
N LEU A 101 -48.96 -4.40 10.49
CA LEU A 101 -47.82 -4.56 11.41
C LEU A 101 -46.88 -5.69 11.01
N SER A 102 -47.36 -6.69 10.25
CA SER A 102 -46.53 -7.83 9.81
C SER A 102 -45.58 -7.49 8.65
N THR A 103 -45.90 -6.48 7.83
CA THR A 103 -45.05 -6.09 6.69
C THR A 103 -43.80 -5.29 7.09
N VAL A 104 -43.65 -4.90 8.37
CA VAL A 104 -42.48 -4.19 8.88
C VAL A 104 -41.49 -5.13 9.59
N LEU A 105 -41.87 -6.41 9.79
CA LEU A 105 -41.09 -7.40 10.54
C LEU A 105 -40.99 -8.74 9.79
N GLU A 106 -41.04 -8.76 8.46
CA GLU A 106 -40.43 -9.89 7.75
C GLU A 106 -38.91 -9.76 7.91
N THR A 107 -38.37 -10.55 8.83
CA THR A 107 -36.93 -10.77 8.95
C THR A 107 -36.42 -11.13 7.55
N PRO A 108 -35.55 -10.31 6.93
CA PRO A 108 -34.91 -10.72 5.69
C PRO A 108 -34.23 -12.06 5.95
N GLY A 109 -34.23 -12.96 4.95
CA GLY A 109 -33.41 -14.17 5.03
C GLY A 109 -32.01 -13.76 5.48
N ALA A 110 -31.53 -14.37 6.57
CA ALA A 110 -30.28 -13.98 7.21
C ALA A 110 -29.19 -13.81 6.15
N GLY A 111 -28.54 -12.63 6.11
CA GLY A 111 -27.44 -12.36 5.16
C GLY A 111 -26.25 -13.31 5.30
N PHE A 112 -26.28 -14.17 6.31
CA PHE A 112 -25.30 -15.21 6.59
C PHE A 112 -26.01 -16.58 6.62
N ASN A 113 -25.60 -17.49 5.73
CA ASN A 113 -26.03 -18.89 5.74
C ASN A 113 -25.04 -19.73 6.56
N PHE A 114 -25.49 -20.23 7.71
CA PHE A 114 -24.70 -21.08 8.61
C PHE A 114 -25.02 -22.58 8.49
N GLU A 115 -25.80 -23.02 7.49
CA GLU A 115 -26.08 -24.44 7.25
C GLU A 115 -24.78 -25.23 7.05
N ASN A 116 -23.79 -24.60 6.40
CA ASN A 116 -22.47 -25.17 6.24
C ASN A 116 -21.71 -25.30 7.58
N THR A 117 -21.91 -24.39 8.53
CA THR A 117 -21.29 -24.49 9.87
C THR A 117 -21.91 -25.64 10.65
N THR A 118 -23.24 -25.76 10.66
CA THR A 118 -23.95 -26.88 11.29
C THR A 118 -23.56 -28.22 10.66
N ARG A 119 -23.47 -28.26 9.32
CA ARG A 119 -22.98 -29.42 8.57
C ARG A 119 -21.54 -29.75 8.94
N ASN A 120 -20.64 -28.77 8.97
CA ASN A 120 -19.24 -28.98 9.31
C ASN A 120 -19.08 -29.46 10.76
N ALA A 121 -19.84 -28.92 11.72
CA ALA A 121 -19.83 -29.39 13.11
C ALA A 121 -20.35 -30.84 13.24
N ALA A 122 -21.40 -31.20 12.49
CA ALA A 122 -21.87 -32.58 12.42
C ALA A 122 -20.84 -33.52 11.75
N LEU A 123 -20.12 -33.04 10.73
CA LEU A 123 -19.05 -33.78 10.06
C LEU A 123 -17.81 -33.92 10.95
N GLU A 124 -17.45 -32.94 11.76
CA GLU A 124 -16.36 -33.05 12.75
C GLU A 124 -16.60 -34.20 13.74
N GLY A 125 -17.85 -34.44 14.13
CA GLY A 125 -18.22 -35.59 14.96
C GLY A 125 -18.13 -36.95 14.24
N LEU A 126 -18.08 -36.96 12.90
CA LEU A 126 -18.08 -38.16 12.07
C LEU A 126 -16.69 -38.50 11.49
N PHE A 127 -15.78 -37.53 11.38
CA PHE A 127 -14.44 -37.73 10.86
C PHE A 127 -13.45 -38.06 12.01
N GLU A 128 -13.16 -39.35 12.20
CA GLU A 128 -11.97 -39.79 12.95
C GLU A 128 -10.70 -39.40 12.16
N GLY A 129 -10.26 -38.14 12.29
CA GLY A 129 -8.93 -37.68 11.85
C GLY A 129 -8.87 -36.66 10.70
N GLY A 130 -10.00 -36.21 10.15
CA GLY A 130 -10.03 -35.10 9.19
C GLY A 130 -10.19 -33.75 9.90
N GLN A 131 -9.14 -32.93 9.96
CA GLN A 131 -9.26 -31.57 10.51
C GLN A 131 -10.03 -30.68 9.53
N THR A 132 -11.10 -30.05 10.01
CA THR A 132 -11.78 -28.97 9.29
C THR A 132 -10.81 -27.81 9.02
N PRO A 133 -10.97 -27.08 7.89
CA PRO A 133 -10.23 -25.86 7.66
C PRO A 133 -10.51 -24.90 8.81
N LYS A 134 -9.48 -24.58 9.58
CA LYS A 134 -9.62 -23.61 10.66
C LYS A 134 -9.65 -22.20 10.06
N PRO A 135 -10.48 -21.28 10.59
CA PRO A 135 -10.37 -19.88 10.23
C PRO A 135 -8.94 -19.43 10.49
N LEU A 136 -8.30 -18.88 9.46
CA LEU A 136 -6.92 -18.44 9.52
C LEU A 136 -6.88 -17.17 10.35
N LYS A 137 -5.99 -17.12 11.34
CA LYS A 137 -5.80 -15.91 12.13
C LYS A 137 -5.29 -14.81 11.21
N THR A 138 -5.95 -13.67 11.26
CA THR A 138 -5.48 -12.44 10.65
C THR A 138 -4.87 -11.57 11.75
N GLY A 139 -3.70 -11.02 11.45
CA GLY A 139 -3.06 -10.01 12.27
C GLY A 139 -3.55 -8.61 11.87
N THR A 140 -3.77 -7.75 12.85
CA THR A 140 -4.28 -6.39 12.65
C THR A 140 -4.04 -5.56 13.90
N THR A 141 -3.75 -4.27 13.73
CA THR A 141 -3.82 -3.28 14.81
C THR A 141 -4.75 -2.16 14.37
N ILE A 142 -5.80 -1.92 15.15
CA ILE A 142 -6.71 -0.79 15.00
C ILE A 142 -6.77 -0.01 16.31
N ALA A 143 -6.87 1.31 16.23
CA ALA A 143 -6.92 2.19 17.40
C ALA A 143 -7.87 3.36 17.13
N GLY A 144 -8.35 3.97 18.20
CA GLY A 144 -9.18 5.17 18.12
C GLY A 144 -9.03 6.06 19.33
N VAL A 145 -9.17 7.37 19.12
CA VAL A 145 -9.17 8.38 20.18
C VAL A 145 -10.27 9.41 19.93
N VAL A 146 -10.93 9.83 21.01
CA VAL A 146 -11.87 10.96 21.02
C VAL A 146 -11.09 12.22 21.35
N PHE A 147 -11.19 13.22 20.47
CA PHE A 147 -10.62 14.55 20.69
C PHE A 147 -11.72 15.61 20.80
N LYS A 148 -11.34 16.88 20.97
CA LYS A 148 -12.29 17.97 21.25
C LYS A 148 -13.41 18.09 20.21
N ASP A 149 -13.06 18.05 18.93
CA ASP A 149 -13.98 18.36 17.83
C ASP A 149 -14.40 17.13 17.01
N GLY A 150 -13.98 15.94 17.43
CA GLY A 150 -14.32 14.70 16.73
C GLY A 150 -13.70 13.42 17.30
N VAL A 151 -13.54 12.44 16.41
CA VAL A 151 -12.92 11.14 16.67
C VAL A 151 -11.87 10.87 15.59
N VAL A 152 -10.73 10.31 15.97
CA VAL A 152 -9.72 9.81 15.03
C VAL A 152 -9.65 8.30 15.17
N LEU A 153 -9.73 7.58 14.06
CA LEU A 153 -9.50 6.14 13.95
C LEU A 153 -8.21 5.89 13.17
N GLY A 154 -7.47 4.84 13.54
CA GLY A 154 -6.27 4.41 12.85
C GLY A 154 -6.25 2.91 12.65
N ALA A 155 -5.64 2.47 11.56
CA ALA A 155 -5.45 1.06 11.25
C ALA A 155 -4.16 0.82 10.49
N ASP A 156 -3.56 -0.36 10.63
CA ASP A 156 -2.50 -0.81 9.73
C ASP A 156 -3.06 -1.39 8.41
N THR A 157 -2.23 -1.52 7.37
CA THR A 157 -2.70 -1.99 6.04
C THR A 157 -2.34 -3.44 5.70
N ARG A 158 -1.66 -4.17 6.59
CA ARG A 158 -1.29 -5.57 6.33
C ARG A 158 -2.46 -6.51 6.58
N ALA A 159 -2.76 -7.40 5.64
CA ALA A 159 -3.60 -8.56 5.88
C ALA A 159 -2.76 -9.84 5.77
N THR A 160 -2.85 -10.68 6.80
CA THR A 160 -2.17 -11.97 6.85
C THR A 160 -3.16 -13.11 6.70
N SER A 161 -2.72 -14.17 6.04
CA SER A 161 -3.37 -15.47 6.00
C SER A 161 -2.50 -16.41 6.82
N SER A 162 -2.72 -16.42 8.14
CA SER A 162 -1.80 -17.02 9.11
C SER A 162 -0.39 -16.41 9.05
N GLU A 163 0.62 -17.17 8.62
CA GLU A 163 2.02 -16.73 8.62
C GLU A 163 2.40 -15.96 7.34
N VAL A 164 1.55 -16.00 6.31
CA VAL A 164 1.84 -15.40 5.01
C VAL A 164 1.10 -14.06 4.89
N VAL A 165 1.81 -13.02 4.45
CA VAL A 165 1.19 -11.75 4.08
C VAL A 165 0.39 -11.96 2.79
N ALA A 166 -0.94 -11.89 2.91
CA ALA A 166 -1.86 -12.06 1.79
C ALA A 166 -2.05 -10.74 1.03
N ASP A 167 -2.18 -9.63 1.76
CA ASP A 167 -2.26 -8.29 1.20
C ASP A 167 -1.41 -7.31 2.00
N LYS A 168 -0.76 -6.38 1.29
CA LYS A 168 0.11 -5.34 1.83
C LYS A 168 -0.63 -4.00 2.00
N MET A 169 -1.77 -3.84 1.32
CA MET A 169 -2.56 -2.62 1.22
C MET A 169 -4.05 -2.95 1.37
N CYS A 170 -4.41 -3.66 2.44
CA CYS A 170 -5.80 -3.93 2.81
C CYS A 170 -6.42 -2.70 3.51
N GLU A 171 -7.70 -2.44 3.26
CA GLU A 171 -8.49 -1.42 3.95
C GLU A 171 -9.16 -2.04 5.17
N LYS A 172 -9.06 -1.35 6.30
CA LYS A 172 -9.61 -1.81 7.58
C LYS A 172 -10.53 -0.80 8.25
N ILE A 173 -10.62 0.41 7.70
CA ILE A 173 -11.54 1.43 8.15
C ILE A 173 -12.68 1.50 7.13
N HIS A 174 -13.84 1.00 7.52
CA HIS A 174 -15.01 0.90 6.66
C HIS A 174 -15.92 2.13 6.86
N PHE A 175 -16.39 2.68 5.74
CA PHE A 175 -17.37 3.76 5.75
C PHE A 175 -18.77 3.23 6.09
N ILE A 176 -19.44 3.84 7.06
CA ILE A 176 -20.79 3.43 7.50
C ILE A 176 -21.83 4.51 7.14
N SER A 177 -21.54 5.76 7.49
CA SER A 177 -22.38 6.92 7.13
C SER A 177 -21.50 8.18 7.07
N PRO A 178 -22.01 9.33 6.57
CA PRO A 178 -21.22 10.56 6.49
C PRO A 178 -20.65 11.09 7.82
N ASN A 179 -21.05 10.49 8.94
CA ASN A 179 -20.66 10.86 10.30
C ASN A 179 -20.21 9.66 11.15
N ILE A 180 -20.07 8.46 10.56
CA ILE A 180 -19.71 7.22 11.26
C ILE A 180 -18.75 6.39 10.38
N CYS A 181 -17.64 5.96 10.97
CA CYS A 181 -16.72 4.97 10.39
C CYS A 181 -16.45 3.84 11.38
N CYS A 182 -16.05 2.69 10.84
CA CYS A 182 -15.80 1.48 11.62
C CYS A 182 -14.39 0.97 11.36
N GLY A 183 -13.55 0.93 12.39
CA GLY A 183 -12.31 0.17 12.36
C GLY A 183 -12.63 -1.31 12.57
N ALA A 184 -12.27 -2.15 11.60
CA ALA A 184 -12.61 -3.56 11.60
C ALA A 184 -11.39 -4.41 11.22
N GLY A 185 -11.34 -5.64 11.72
CA GLY A 185 -10.32 -6.61 11.27
C GLY A 185 -10.46 -6.94 9.78
N THR A 186 -9.51 -7.69 9.23
CA THR A 186 -9.50 -8.10 7.81
C THR A 186 -10.33 -9.36 7.51
N ALA A 187 -11.24 -9.74 8.40
CA ALA A 187 -12.03 -10.96 8.24
C ALA A 187 -13.21 -10.73 7.27
N ALA A 188 -13.65 -11.76 6.57
CA ALA A 188 -14.88 -11.67 5.76
C ALA A 188 -16.11 -11.30 6.61
N ASP A 189 -16.14 -11.78 7.86
CA ASP A 189 -17.18 -11.49 8.84
C ASP A 189 -17.31 -9.99 9.12
N THR A 190 -16.19 -9.29 9.27
CA THR A 190 -16.19 -7.86 9.58
C THR A 190 -16.69 -7.05 8.39
N GLU A 191 -16.21 -7.34 7.17
CA GLU A 191 -16.65 -6.68 5.94
C GLU A 191 -18.17 -6.80 5.73
N LYS A 192 -18.70 -8.03 5.78
CA LYS A 192 -20.13 -8.26 5.54
C LYS A 192 -21.01 -7.71 6.66
N THR A 193 -20.53 -7.72 7.90
CA THR A 193 -21.24 -7.10 9.03
C THR A 193 -21.33 -5.59 8.85
N THR A 194 -20.25 -4.92 8.45
CA THR A 194 -20.25 -3.48 8.20
C THR A 194 -21.04 -3.08 6.95
N ASP A 195 -21.01 -3.88 5.88
CA ASP A 195 -21.80 -3.65 4.65
C ASP A 195 -23.30 -3.65 4.96
N LEU A 196 -23.74 -4.64 5.74
CA LEU A 196 -25.14 -4.78 6.15
C LEU A 196 -25.56 -3.60 7.04
N LEU A 197 -24.70 -3.21 7.98
CA LEU A 197 -24.94 -2.05 8.84
C LEU A 197 -25.07 -0.76 8.01
N SER A 198 -24.11 -0.50 7.12
CA SER A 198 -24.07 0.68 6.25
C SER A 198 -25.33 0.77 5.39
N SER A 199 -25.78 -0.36 4.83
CA SER A 199 -27.02 -0.45 4.04
C SER A 199 -28.25 -0.09 4.88
N ASN A 200 -28.38 -0.64 6.09
CA ASN A 200 -29.51 -0.36 6.99
C ASN A 200 -29.57 1.12 7.40
N LEU A 201 -28.43 1.73 7.72
CA LEU A 201 -28.37 3.15 8.10
C LEU A 201 -28.59 4.08 6.90
N SER A 202 -28.19 3.67 5.70
CA SER A 202 -28.48 4.40 4.47
C SER A 202 -29.99 4.47 4.20
N ILE A 203 -30.70 3.35 4.36
CA ILE A 203 -32.17 3.32 4.26
C ILE A 203 -32.82 4.26 5.28
N PHE A 204 -32.35 4.23 6.54
CA PHE A 204 -32.82 5.16 7.56
C PHE A 204 -32.59 6.62 7.18
N SER A 205 -31.40 6.94 6.67
CA SER A 205 -31.01 8.31 6.31
C SER A 205 -31.86 8.84 5.15
N LEU A 206 -32.11 8.02 4.14
CA LEU A 206 -32.97 8.35 3.01
C LEU A 206 -34.44 8.55 3.41
N ASN A 207 -34.96 7.72 4.33
CA ASN A 207 -36.34 7.82 4.80
C ASN A 207 -36.57 9.00 5.76
N SER A 208 -35.62 9.26 6.67
CA SER A 208 -35.76 10.30 7.70
C SER A 208 -35.25 11.67 7.27
N GLY A 209 -34.39 11.72 6.25
CA GLY A 209 -33.66 12.93 5.84
C GLY A 209 -32.66 13.43 6.89
N ARG A 210 -32.24 12.58 7.83
CA ARG A 210 -31.35 12.93 8.94
C ARG A 210 -30.17 11.97 9.01
N ASN A 211 -29.04 12.46 9.51
CA ASN A 211 -27.89 11.62 9.80
C ASN A 211 -28.21 10.62 10.94
N PRO A 212 -27.73 9.37 10.83
CA PRO A 212 -27.92 8.37 11.87
C PRO A 212 -27.12 8.74 13.12
N ARG A 213 -27.64 8.37 14.29
CA ARG A 213 -26.89 8.51 15.55
C ARG A 213 -25.96 7.32 15.73
N VAL A 214 -24.82 7.54 16.39
CA VAL A 214 -23.82 6.48 16.61
C VAL A 214 -24.41 5.32 17.40
N VAL A 215 -25.25 5.63 18.40
CA VAL A 215 -25.94 4.61 19.21
C VAL A 215 -26.87 3.70 18.40
N MET A 216 -27.43 4.18 17.28
CA MET A 216 -28.27 3.35 16.42
C MET A 216 -27.44 2.25 15.78
N ALA A 217 -26.27 2.60 15.29
CA ALA A 217 -25.34 1.67 14.68
C ALA A 217 -24.86 0.61 15.67
N VAL A 218 -24.50 1.05 16.89
CA VAL A 218 -24.10 0.17 17.99
C VAL A 218 -25.21 -0.82 18.35
N ASN A 219 -26.46 -0.36 18.51
CA ASN A 219 -27.58 -1.23 18.86
C ASN A 219 -27.88 -2.29 17.78
N ILE A 220 -27.77 -1.92 16.50
CA ILE A 220 -27.95 -2.86 15.38
C ILE A 220 -26.87 -3.94 15.41
N LEU A 221 -25.60 -3.54 15.61
CA LEU A 221 -24.49 -4.48 15.69
C LEU A 221 -24.60 -5.39 16.92
N GLN A 222 -24.90 -4.82 18.08
CA GLN A 222 -25.06 -5.57 19.33
C GLN A 222 -26.13 -6.66 19.19
N ASP A 223 -27.32 -6.30 18.73
CA ASP A 223 -28.43 -7.26 18.57
C ASP A 223 -28.09 -8.32 17.52
N MET A 224 -27.49 -7.93 16.39
CA MET A 224 -27.04 -8.87 15.37
C MET A 224 -26.02 -9.87 15.92
N LEU A 225 -24.92 -9.40 16.51
CA LEU A 225 -23.82 -10.25 16.96
C LEU A 225 -24.24 -11.14 18.14
N TYR A 226 -25.07 -10.60 19.06
CA TYR A 226 -25.64 -11.37 20.16
C TYR A 226 -26.50 -12.54 19.66
N ARG A 227 -27.34 -12.35 18.64
CA ARG A 227 -28.17 -13.43 18.05
C ARG A 227 -27.33 -14.60 17.52
N TYR A 228 -26.14 -14.32 17.01
CA TYR A 228 -25.23 -15.34 16.49
C TYR A 228 -24.28 -15.92 17.54
N HIS A 229 -24.38 -15.50 18.82
CA HIS A 229 -23.65 -16.10 19.94
C HIS A 229 -22.12 -16.24 19.69
N GLY A 230 -21.50 -15.24 19.06
CA GLY A 230 -20.07 -15.25 18.75
C GLY A 230 -19.65 -16.09 17.53
N GLN A 231 -20.60 -16.63 16.75
CA GLN A 231 -20.28 -17.32 15.50
C GLN A 231 -19.76 -16.37 14.41
N ILE A 232 -20.16 -15.09 14.47
CA ILE A 232 -19.59 -14.02 13.64
C ILE A 232 -18.42 -13.43 14.42
N GLY A 233 -17.19 -13.67 13.96
CA GLY A 233 -15.95 -13.26 14.64
C GLY A 233 -15.61 -11.78 14.49
N ALA A 234 -16.61 -10.91 14.42
CA ALA A 234 -16.42 -9.48 14.17
C ALA A 234 -16.08 -8.73 15.46
N ASN A 235 -14.91 -8.12 15.46
CA ASN A 235 -14.40 -7.25 16.51
C ASN A 235 -14.30 -5.84 15.92
N LEU A 236 -15.13 -4.92 16.40
CA LEU A 236 -15.39 -3.64 15.72
C LEU A 236 -15.13 -2.45 16.65
N ILE A 237 -14.46 -1.43 16.11
CA ILE A 237 -14.35 -0.09 16.71
C ILE A 237 -15.25 0.85 15.94
N LEU A 238 -16.29 1.36 16.58
CA LEU A 238 -17.20 2.31 15.96
C LEU A 238 -16.91 3.74 16.43
N GLY A 239 -16.42 4.58 15.52
CA GLY A 239 -16.20 6.00 15.74
C GLY A 239 -17.26 6.83 15.02
N GLY A 240 -17.79 7.85 15.68
CA GLY A 240 -18.72 8.75 15.03
C GLY A 240 -18.98 10.03 15.79
N VAL A 241 -19.50 11.01 15.07
CA VAL A 241 -19.91 12.30 15.62
C VAL A 241 -21.38 12.50 15.32
N ASP A 242 -22.17 12.81 16.34
CA ASP A 242 -23.59 13.11 16.17
C ASP A 242 -24.02 14.36 16.96
N CYS A 243 -25.32 14.66 16.93
CA CYS A 243 -25.88 15.81 17.62
C CYS A 243 -25.68 15.82 19.14
N THR A 244 -25.31 14.69 19.75
CA THR A 244 -25.05 14.55 21.19
C THR A 244 -23.56 14.59 21.54
N GLY A 245 -22.67 14.48 20.55
CA GLY A 245 -21.24 14.68 20.71
C GLY A 245 -20.40 13.66 19.95
N ASN A 246 -19.17 13.49 20.42
CA ASN A 246 -18.18 12.59 19.84
C ASN A 246 -18.26 11.26 20.57
N HIS A 247 -18.29 10.16 19.83
CA HIS A 247 -18.53 8.84 20.37
C HIS A 247 -17.56 7.82 19.78
N LEU A 248 -16.97 7.04 20.67
CA LEU A 248 -16.14 5.90 20.33
C LEU A 248 -16.64 4.70 21.14
N TYR A 249 -17.00 3.65 20.43
CA TYR A 249 -17.52 2.41 20.99
C TYR A 249 -16.71 1.21 20.51
N THR A 250 -16.64 0.18 21.33
CA THR A 250 -16.29 -1.17 20.90
C THR A 250 -17.56 -2.00 20.76
N VAL A 251 -17.56 -2.91 19.80
CA VAL A 251 -18.56 -3.98 19.73
C VAL A 251 -17.84 -5.30 19.52
N GLY A 252 -17.93 -6.18 20.51
CA GLY A 252 -17.34 -7.51 20.47
C GLY A 252 -18.26 -8.54 19.79
N PRO A 253 -17.72 -9.72 19.44
CA PRO A 253 -18.44 -10.76 18.70
C PRO A 253 -19.62 -11.37 19.49
N TYR A 254 -19.64 -11.19 20.81
CA TYR A 254 -20.73 -11.65 21.67
C TYR A 254 -21.81 -10.58 21.90
N GLY A 255 -21.68 -9.40 21.26
CA GLY A 255 -22.58 -8.27 21.47
C GLY A 255 -22.29 -7.46 22.74
N ASP A 256 -21.12 -7.67 23.35
CA ASP A 256 -20.56 -6.78 24.36
C ASP A 256 -20.23 -5.42 23.74
N VAL A 257 -20.48 -4.35 24.50
CA VAL A 257 -20.34 -2.97 24.05
C VAL A 257 -19.76 -2.13 25.16
N ASP A 258 -18.65 -1.44 24.87
CA ASP A 258 -18.06 -0.46 25.77
C ASP A 258 -17.94 0.91 25.10
N LYS A 259 -18.01 1.98 25.90
CA LYS A 259 -17.80 3.36 25.47
C LYS A 259 -16.60 3.94 26.20
N ILE A 260 -15.54 4.24 25.47
CA ILE A 260 -14.23 4.60 26.04
C ILE A 260 -13.65 5.79 25.26
N PRO A 261 -12.94 6.74 25.90
CA PRO A 261 -12.34 7.88 25.19
C PRO A 261 -11.20 7.52 24.23
N TYR A 262 -10.53 6.38 24.43
CA TYR A 262 -9.52 5.84 23.54
C TYR A 262 -9.50 4.33 23.69
N LEU A 263 -9.08 3.60 22.65
CA LEU A 263 -8.95 2.16 22.70
C LEU A 263 -8.12 1.63 21.53
N ALA A 264 -7.62 0.40 21.68
CA ALA A 264 -6.98 -0.36 20.63
C ALA A 264 -7.55 -1.79 20.58
N MET A 265 -7.57 -2.40 19.41
CA MET A 265 -8.01 -3.77 19.19
C MET A 265 -7.15 -4.46 18.13
N GLY A 266 -7.20 -5.80 18.11
CA GLY A 266 -6.45 -6.64 17.19
C GLY A 266 -5.30 -7.37 17.88
N SER A 267 -4.34 -7.89 17.11
CA SER A 267 -3.19 -8.65 17.62
C SER A 267 -2.08 -7.78 18.20
N GLY A 268 -1.92 -6.54 17.71
CA GLY A 268 -0.96 -5.56 18.22
C GLY A 268 -1.56 -4.55 19.20
N ASP A 269 -2.73 -4.85 19.75
CA ASP A 269 -3.50 -3.96 20.62
C ASP A 269 -2.76 -3.55 21.89
N LEU A 270 -2.07 -4.48 22.56
CA LEU A 270 -1.34 -4.21 23.81
C LEU A 270 -0.22 -3.18 23.63
N ALA A 271 0.50 -3.26 22.50
CA ALA A 271 1.56 -2.30 22.18
C ALA A 271 0.96 -0.92 21.88
N ALA A 272 -0.11 -0.88 21.10
CA ALA A 272 -0.82 0.35 20.78
C ALA A 272 -1.41 1.00 22.05
N LEU A 273 -2.03 0.20 22.93
CA LEU A 273 -2.63 0.67 24.17
C LEU A 273 -1.58 1.26 25.12
N GLY A 274 -0.37 0.71 25.17
CA GLY A 274 0.72 1.29 25.97
C GLY A 274 1.06 2.73 25.58
N ILE A 275 1.05 3.04 24.27
CA ILE A 275 1.26 4.41 23.77
C ILE A 275 0.06 5.29 24.05
N LEU A 276 -1.15 4.77 23.87
CA LEU A 276 -2.38 5.51 24.16
C LEU A 276 -2.46 5.90 25.64
N GLU A 277 -2.14 5.00 26.55
CA GLU A 277 -2.14 5.25 28.00
C GLU A 277 -1.11 6.31 28.43
N ASP A 278 0.09 6.30 27.81
CA ASP A 278 1.13 7.28 28.10
C ASP A 278 0.83 8.67 27.53
N GLY A 279 0.29 8.72 26.30
CA GLY A 279 0.07 9.96 25.55
C GLY A 279 -1.31 10.59 25.71
N PHE A 280 -2.31 9.90 26.27
CA PHE A 280 -3.66 10.42 26.36
C PHE A 280 -3.80 11.50 27.45
N ILE A 281 -4.28 12.68 27.06
CA ILE A 281 -4.56 13.81 27.96
C ILE A 281 -6.02 14.23 27.82
N SER A 282 -6.81 14.06 28.89
CA SER A 282 -8.24 14.35 28.82
C SER A 282 -8.52 15.84 28.57
N SER A 283 -9.52 16.14 27.73
CA SER A 283 -10.17 17.45 27.50
C SER A 283 -9.42 18.56 26.73
N LEU A 284 -8.19 18.33 26.25
CA LEU A 284 -7.41 19.35 25.51
C LEU A 284 -6.92 18.93 24.12
N PHE A 285 -7.08 17.66 23.73
CA PHE A 285 -6.57 17.13 22.46
C PHE A 285 -7.07 17.92 21.24
N GLN A 286 -6.13 18.55 20.53
CA GLN A 286 -6.35 19.12 19.20
C GLN A 286 -6.30 18.03 18.13
N LEU A 287 -6.74 18.35 16.91
CA LEU A 287 -6.78 17.38 15.81
C LEU A 287 -5.40 16.78 15.49
N GLU A 288 -4.37 17.63 15.38
CA GLU A 288 -3.03 17.17 15.00
C GLU A 288 -2.40 16.30 16.09
N GLU A 289 -2.59 16.63 17.36
CA GLU A 289 -2.17 15.80 18.50
C GLU A 289 -2.86 14.43 18.46
N ALA A 290 -4.16 14.40 18.13
CA ALA A 290 -4.94 13.16 18.03
C ALA A 290 -4.44 12.25 16.89
N LYS A 291 -4.16 12.84 15.72
CA LYS A 291 -3.60 12.12 14.57
C LYS A 291 -2.24 11.52 14.92
N GLU A 292 -1.39 12.30 15.58
CA GLU A 292 -0.04 11.85 15.95
C GLU A 292 -0.04 10.76 17.02
N LEU A 293 -0.92 10.87 18.03
CA LEU A 293 -1.08 9.83 19.04
C LEU A 293 -1.58 8.52 18.42
N VAL A 294 -2.58 8.59 17.54
CA VAL A 294 -3.10 7.42 16.84
C VAL A 294 -2.03 6.82 15.93
N ARG A 295 -1.32 7.64 15.14
CA ARG A 295 -0.19 7.18 14.31
C ARG A 295 0.84 6.43 15.14
N SER A 296 1.30 7.03 16.24
CA SER A 296 2.30 6.44 17.13
C SER A 296 1.82 5.12 17.74
N SER A 297 0.53 5.04 18.11
CA SER A 297 -0.06 3.81 18.64
C SER A 297 -0.09 2.67 17.60
N ILE A 298 -0.50 2.95 16.36
CA ILE A 298 -0.50 1.96 15.27
C ILE A 298 0.94 1.56 14.94
N HIS A 299 1.86 2.52 14.90
CA HIS A 299 3.28 2.24 14.65
C HIS A 299 3.88 1.30 15.70
N ALA A 300 3.57 1.50 16.99
CA ALA A 300 3.98 0.59 18.04
C ALA A 300 3.43 -0.83 17.85
N GLY A 301 2.17 -0.95 17.41
CA GLY A 301 1.57 -2.23 16.99
C GLY A 301 2.31 -2.87 15.81
N ILE A 302 2.59 -2.11 14.75
CA ILE A 302 3.35 -2.55 13.57
C ILE A 302 4.75 -3.07 13.94
N MET A 303 5.45 -2.41 14.86
CA MET A 303 6.81 -2.79 15.23
C MET A 303 6.87 -3.95 16.22
N SER A 304 5.80 -4.18 16.98
CA SER A 304 5.77 -5.18 18.06
C SER A 304 4.98 -6.44 17.72
N ASP A 305 4.12 -6.41 16.69
CA ASP A 305 3.28 -7.53 16.27
C ASP A 305 3.62 -7.99 14.85
N LEU A 306 3.86 -9.31 14.69
CA LEU A 306 4.15 -9.92 13.38
C LEU A 306 2.94 -9.86 12.43
N GLY A 307 1.75 -9.89 13.01
CA GLY A 307 0.49 -9.87 12.28
C GLY A 307 0.16 -8.53 11.64
N SER A 308 0.68 -7.44 12.20
CA SER A 308 0.43 -6.07 11.80
C SER A 308 1.57 -5.51 10.95
N GLY A 309 1.29 -4.52 10.10
CA GLY A 309 2.38 -3.85 9.39
C GLY A 309 2.02 -3.00 8.19
N ASN A 310 3.09 -2.65 7.47
CA ASN A 310 3.10 -1.85 6.25
C ASN A 310 2.83 -0.38 6.50
N ASN A 311 1.65 0.12 6.16
CA ASN A 311 1.30 1.53 6.26
C ASN A 311 0.27 1.75 7.37
N THR A 312 0.06 3.01 7.74
CA THR A 312 -0.99 3.43 8.68
C THR A 312 -2.03 4.23 7.91
N ASP A 313 -3.29 3.89 8.07
CA ASP A 313 -4.43 4.65 7.58
C ASP A 313 -5.03 5.43 8.74
N ILE A 314 -5.41 6.69 8.52
CA ILE A 314 -6.06 7.53 9.52
C ILE A 314 -7.39 8.02 8.97
N CYS A 315 -8.42 7.94 9.80
CA CYS A 315 -9.74 8.49 9.51
C CYS A 315 -10.13 9.50 10.59
N VAL A 316 -10.33 10.74 10.19
CA VAL A 316 -10.76 11.84 11.04
C VAL A 316 -12.25 12.06 10.82
N ILE A 317 -13.04 11.98 11.89
CA ILE A 317 -14.48 12.16 11.86
C ILE A 317 -14.82 13.41 12.68
N THR A 318 -15.36 14.42 12.02
CA THR A 318 -15.79 15.68 12.65
C THR A 318 -17.27 15.94 12.36
N LYS A 319 -17.80 17.08 12.84
CA LYS A 319 -19.15 17.54 12.48
C LYS A 319 -19.27 17.97 11.03
N GLU A 320 -18.16 18.36 10.40
CA GLU A 320 -18.13 18.88 9.03
C GLU A 320 -18.10 17.73 8.01
N GLY A 321 -17.50 16.60 8.40
CA GLY A 321 -17.47 15.39 7.59
C GLY A 321 -16.43 14.39 8.07
N VAL A 322 -16.20 13.39 7.21
CA VAL A 322 -15.17 12.37 7.36
C VAL A 322 -14.03 12.68 6.40
N ASP A 323 -12.82 12.76 6.91
CA ASP A 323 -11.60 12.81 6.13
C ASP A 323 -10.86 11.48 6.30
N TYR A 324 -10.63 10.78 5.20
CA TYR A 324 -9.98 9.47 5.20
C TYR A 324 -8.65 9.55 4.46
N ILE A 325 -7.57 9.41 5.22
CA ILE A 325 -6.19 9.61 4.78
C ILE A 325 -5.51 8.26 4.68
N ARG A 326 -5.28 7.83 3.43
CA ARG A 326 -4.73 6.52 3.10
C ARG A 326 -3.54 6.63 2.14
N PRO A 327 -2.33 6.17 2.52
CA PRO A 327 -1.86 6.04 3.89
C PRO A 327 -1.57 7.43 4.47
N TYR A 328 -1.67 7.51 5.78
CA TYR A 328 -1.08 8.57 6.57
C TYR A 328 0.44 8.35 6.62
N GLN A 329 1.16 9.03 5.72
CA GLN A 329 2.61 9.03 5.65
C GLN A 329 3.13 10.43 5.46
N GLU A 330 4.05 10.82 6.33
CA GLU A 330 4.82 12.04 6.19
C GLU A 330 6.07 11.78 5.33
N SER A 331 6.62 12.85 4.76
CA SER A 331 7.83 12.75 3.95
C SER A 331 9.02 12.22 4.76
N GLU A 332 9.09 12.58 6.04
CA GLU A 332 10.08 12.07 6.98
C GLU A 332 9.98 10.55 7.17
N ASP A 333 8.79 10.06 7.54
CA ASP A 333 8.48 8.63 7.70
C ASP A 333 8.83 7.82 6.45
N ASN A 334 8.64 8.43 5.27
CA ASN A 334 8.99 7.81 4.01
C ASN A 334 10.51 7.63 3.84
N ILE A 335 11.31 8.61 4.28
CA ILE A 335 12.77 8.54 4.22
C ILE A 335 13.29 7.57 5.28
N THR A 336 12.78 7.65 6.50
CA THR A 336 13.24 6.84 7.65
C THR A 336 12.64 5.44 7.69
N TYR A 337 11.65 5.12 6.83
CA TYR A 337 10.92 3.85 6.81
C TYR A 337 11.75 2.65 7.29
N GLY A 338 11.43 2.05 8.44
CA GLY A 338 12.16 0.90 9.00
C GLY A 338 13.43 1.25 9.79
N LEU A 339 13.64 2.51 10.15
CA LEU A 339 14.65 3.00 11.09
C LEU A 339 13.92 3.65 12.28
N THR A 340 14.34 3.35 13.51
CA THR A 340 13.70 3.84 14.74
C THR A 340 14.36 5.10 15.30
N ASP A 341 15.65 5.30 15.03
CA ASP A 341 16.46 6.36 15.67
C ASP A 341 17.31 7.09 14.61
N CYS A 342 16.66 7.87 13.76
CA CYS A 342 17.35 8.70 12.77
C CYS A 342 17.25 10.18 13.16
N SER A 343 18.39 10.83 13.38
CA SER A 343 18.44 12.27 13.65
C SER A 343 17.98 13.09 12.45
N GLN A 344 17.29 14.20 12.67
CA GLN A 344 16.83 15.10 11.60
C GLN A 344 17.94 15.55 10.66
N GLU A 345 19.13 15.84 11.21
CA GLU A 345 20.30 16.22 10.41
C GLU A 345 20.66 15.17 9.35
N LYS A 346 20.53 13.89 9.69
CA LYS A 346 20.83 12.76 8.81
C LYS A 346 19.75 12.57 7.74
N ILE A 347 18.49 12.83 8.08
CA ILE A 347 17.35 12.81 7.15
C ILE A 347 17.52 13.94 6.13
N GLU A 348 17.83 15.15 6.61
CA GLU A 348 18.09 16.30 5.75
C GLU A 348 19.31 16.09 4.87
N GLU A 349 20.40 15.53 5.39
CA GLU A 349 21.60 15.22 4.60
C GLU A 349 21.29 14.22 3.48
N ALA A 350 20.57 13.14 3.79
CA ALA A 350 20.13 12.15 2.80
C ALA A 350 19.21 12.78 1.74
N ALA A 351 18.26 13.63 2.17
CA ALA A 351 17.37 14.36 1.29
C ALA A 351 18.12 15.36 0.40
N ARG A 352 19.12 16.09 0.91
CA ARG A 352 19.96 17.00 0.12
C ARG A 352 20.76 16.23 -0.94
N LYS A 353 21.36 15.10 -0.58
CA LYS A 353 22.08 14.23 -1.52
C LYS A 353 21.17 13.68 -2.62
N ALA A 354 19.91 13.41 -2.29
CA ALA A 354 18.89 12.98 -3.25
C ALA A 354 18.20 14.13 -4.00
N ASN A 355 18.63 15.38 -3.81
CA ASN A 355 17.99 16.57 -4.38
C ASN A 355 16.48 16.68 -4.02
N ALA A 356 16.11 16.23 -2.81
CA ALA A 356 14.75 16.24 -2.30
C ALA A 356 14.46 17.37 -1.31
N HIS A 357 15.49 17.86 -0.61
CA HIS A 357 15.34 18.85 0.46
C HIS A 357 14.60 20.13 0.03
N GLU A 358 14.94 20.69 -1.13
CA GLU A 358 14.36 21.97 -1.58
C GLU A 358 12.84 21.89 -1.81
N PHE A 359 12.35 20.82 -2.44
CA PHE A 359 10.92 20.70 -2.71
C PHE A 359 10.15 20.29 -1.46
N ILE A 360 10.76 19.50 -0.56
CA ILE A 360 10.15 19.13 0.72
C ILE A 360 9.96 20.40 1.57
N GLN A 361 10.97 21.26 1.68
CA GLN A 361 10.88 22.52 2.42
C GLN A 361 9.91 23.55 1.83
N GLN A 362 9.58 23.44 0.54
CA GLN A 362 8.58 24.32 -0.10
C GLN A 362 7.14 23.96 0.25
N GLN A 363 6.91 22.76 0.81
CA GLN A 363 5.61 22.35 1.31
C GLN A 363 5.26 23.07 2.61
N GLU A 364 3.97 23.23 2.90
CA GLU A 364 3.48 23.99 4.07
C GLU A 364 4.01 23.45 5.40
N LYS A 365 4.15 22.12 5.53
CA LYS A 365 4.67 21.44 6.74
C LYS A 365 6.10 20.90 6.58
N GLY A 366 6.80 21.22 5.49
CA GLY A 366 8.16 20.71 5.29
C GLY A 366 8.22 19.17 5.26
N TYR A 367 9.04 18.58 6.13
CA TYR A 367 9.21 17.13 6.24
C TYR A 367 7.99 16.40 6.83
N ASP A 368 7.17 17.12 7.59
CA ASP A 368 5.93 16.64 8.21
C ASP A 368 4.74 16.73 7.22
N THR A 369 5.02 17.02 5.95
CA THR A 369 3.98 17.07 4.92
C THR A 369 3.51 15.67 4.58
N GLU A 370 2.20 15.46 4.69
CA GLU A 370 1.51 14.25 4.29
C GLU A 370 1.58 14.05 2.77
N VAL A 371 2.08 12.90 2.29
CA VAL A 371 2.29 12.65 0.85
C VAL A 371 1.18 11.83 0.18
N GLY A 372 0.25 11.28 0.97
CA GLY A 372 -0.91 10.49 0.51
C GLY A 372 -0.57 9.17 -0.20
N GLU A 373 -1.58 8.52 -0.83
CA GLU A 373 -1.47 7.16 -1.39
C GLU A 373 -0.34 6.94 -2.38
N SER A 374 0.62 6.10 -2.00
CA SER A 374 1.82 5.85 -2.80
C SER A 374 2.52 7.15 -3.23
N GLY A 375 2.44 8.20 -2.40
CA GLY A 375 2.88 9.55 -2.73
C GLY A 375 1.94 10.29 -3.70
N GLY A 376 0.63 10.09 -3.67
CA GLY A 376 -0.32 10.64 -4.64
C GLY A 376 -0.21 12.16 -4.86
N GLN A 377 0.28 12.88 -3.85
CA GLN A 377 0.51 14.33 -3.90
C GLN A 377 1.90 14.71 -4.49
N LEU A 378 2.72 13.73 -4.80
CA LEU A 378 4.07 13.88 -5.36
C LEU A 378 4.09 13.50 -6.83
N SER A 379 4.83 14.26 -7.62
CA SER A 379 5.20 13.88 -8.98
C SER A 379 6.06 12.62 -8.99
N LYS A 380 6.11 11.95 -10.16
CA LYS A 380 6.92 10.74 -10.34
C LYS A 380 8.40 10.98 -10.04
N SER A 381 8.92 12.16 -10.37
CA SER A 381 10.31 12.56 -10.08
C SER A 381 10.55 12.76 -8.59
N GLU A 382 9.60 13.37 -7.87
CA GLU A 382 9.68 13.57 -6.41
C GLU A 382 9.68 12.23 -5.68
N LYS A 383 8.77 11.31 -6.03
CA LYS A 383 8.75 9.95 -5.46
C LYS A 383 10.09 9.24 -5.61
N GLN A 384 10.71 9.34 -6.80
CA GLN A 384 12.02 8.74 -7.03
C GLN A 384 13.10 9.36 -6.14
N ARG A 385 13.12 10.70 -5.99
CA ARG A 385 14.09 11.38 -5.13
C ARG A 385 13.92 11.01 -3.65
N ILE A 386 12.68 10.89 -3.16
CA ILE A 386 12.43 10.39 -1.80
C ILE A 386 12.89 8.93 -1.66
N GLY A 387 12.65 8.08 -2.66
CA GLY A 387 13.15 6.70 -2.67
C GLY A 387 14.67 6.61 -2.61
N ILE A 388 15.39 7.50 -3.31
CA ILE A 388 16.85 7.60 -3.24
C ILE A 388 17.29 8.09 -1.85
N ALA A 389 16.61 9.10 -1.27
CA ALA A 389 16.89 9.55 0.09
C ALA A 389 16.71 8.42 1.11
N ARG A 390 15.64 7.61 0.99
CA ARG A 390 15.37 6.42 1.80
C ARG A 390 16.47 5.35 1.69
N ALA A 391 17.08 5.21 0.51
CA ALA A 391 18.24 4.35 0.36
C ALA A 391 19.49 4.95 1.03
N LEU A 392 19.72 6.24 0.86
CA LEU A 392 20.93 6.94 1.34
C LEU A 392 20.99 7.11 2.85
N VAL A 393 19.85 7.28 3.52
CA VAL A 393 19.81 7.42 5.00
C VAL A 393 20.38 6.18 5.71
N ARG A 394 20.42 5.03 5.04
CA ARG A 394 21.01 3.78 5.56
C ARG A 394 22.52 3.65 5.34
N GLU A 395 23.14 4.61 4.67
CA GLU A 395 24.56 4.58 4.30
C GLU A 395 25.00 3.24 3.64
N PRO A 396 24.32 2.82 2.54
CA PRO A 396 24.59 1.54 1.91
C PRO A 396 25.98 1.49 1.27
N LYS A 397 26.67 0.35 1.40
CA LYS A 397 27.97 0.12 0.73
C LYS A 397 27.84 -0.05 -0.78
N VAL A 398 26.70 -0.54 -1.25
CA VAL A 398 26.39 -0.78 -2.66
C VAL A 398 25.00 -0.23 -2.96
N ILE A 399 24.89 0.62 -3.96
CA ILE A 399 23.64 1.19 -4.47
C ILE A 399 23.45 0.70 -5.89
N ILE A 400 22.27 0.16 -6.19
CA ILE A 400 21.88 -0.26 -7.54
C ILE A 400 20.75 0.63 -8.00
N LEU A 401 20.96 1.32 -9.12
CA LEU A 401 19.97 2.17 -9.76
C LEU A 401 19.59 1.57 -11.11
N ASP A 402 18.43 0.94 -11.18
CA ASP A 402 17.87 0.39 -12.41
C ASP A 402 16.90 1.39 -13.05
N GLU A 403 17.35 2.10 -14.10
CA GLU A 403 16.57 3.11 -14.82
C GLU A 403 15.92 4.20 -13.94
N ILE A 404 16.36 4.37 -12.69
CA ILE A 404 15.70 5.22 -11.69
C ILE A 404 15.75 6.70 -12.12
N THR A 405 16.68 7.10 -12.98
CA THR A 405 16.76 8.48 -13.49
C THR A 405 15.85 8.75 -14.70
N SER A 406 15.08 7.76 -15.17
CA SER A 406 14.20 7.88 -16.34
C SER A 406 13.12 8.95 -16.17
N SER A 407 12.61 9.13 -14.94
CA SER A 407 11.54 10.11 -14.65
C SER A 407 12.08 11.44 -14.12
N LEU A 408 13.41 11.60 -14.08
CA LEU A 408 14.07 12.86 -13.73
C LEU A 408 14.41 13.66 -14.99
N ASP A 409 14.21 14.97 -14.93
CA ASP A 409 14.78 15.88 -15.93
C ASP A 409 16.32 15.84 -15.85
N ALA A 410 16.98 16.33 -16.91
CA ALA A 410 18.44 16.23 -17.02
C ALA A 410 19.17 17.04 -15.93
N GLU A 411 18.59 18.12 -15.40
CA GLU A 411 19.21 18.91 -14.34
C GLU A 411 19.12 18.18 -13.00
N SER A 412 17.92 17.73 -12.62
CA SER A 412 17.69 16.94 -11.41
C SER A 412 18.52 15.67 -11.37
N GLU A 413 18.62 14.94 -12.49
CA GLU A 413 19.48 13.75 -12.58
C GLU A 413 20.94 14.08 -12.29
N ASN A 414 21.48 15.16 -12.88
CA ASN A 414 22.87 15.54 -12.63
C ASN A 414 23.10 15.89 -11.15
N LYS A 415 22.15 16.60 -10.50
CA LYS A 415 22.24 16.93 -9.07
C LYS A 415 22.24 15.67 -8.20
N VAL A 416 21.33 14.72 -8.47
CA VAL A 416 21.27 13.43 -7.77
C VAL A 416 22.55 12.63 -7.95
N LEU A 417 23.06 12.50 -9.18
CA LEU A 417 24.29 11.76 -9.45
C LEU A 417 25.52 12.43 -8.80
N GLN A 418 25.54 13.76 -8.68
CA GLN A 418 26.57 14.49 -7.95
C GLN A 418 26.48 14.24 -6.44
N GLY A 419 25.27 14.25 -5.87
CA GLY A 419 25.05 13.92 -4.46
C GLY A 419 25.40 12.47 -4.10
N LEU A 420 25.19 11.54 -5.04
CA LEU A 420 25.65 10.15 -4.89
C LEU A 420 27.18 10.04 -5.03
N ALA A 421 27.79 10.83 -5.91
CA ALA A 421 29.24 10.84 -6.11
C ALA A 421 30.01 11.35 -4.88
N SER A 422 29.42 12.27 -4.13
CA SER A 422 30.05 12.87 -2.95
C SER A 422 30.04 11.94 -1.73
N CYS A 423 29.37 10.78 -1.81
CA CYS A 423 29.35 9.79 -0.75
C CYS A 423 30.63 8.91 -0.80
N PRO A 424 31.56 9.05 0.16
CA PRO A 424 32.76 8.22 0.18
C PRO A 424 32.41 6.76 0.52
N ASN A 425 33.18 5.81 -0.01
CA ASN A 425 33.09 4.37 0.29
C ASN A 425 31.78 3.67 -0.15
N GLN A 426 31.12 4.17 -1.19
CA GLN A 426 29.95 3.54 -1.79
C GLN A 426 30.24 3.08 -3.23
N THR A 427 29.76 1.90 -3.58
CA THR A 427 29.76 1.38 -4.95
C THR A 427 28.42 1.70 -5.61
N LEU A 428 28.44 2.34 -6.78
CA LEU A 428 27.22 2.74 -7.48
C LEU A 428 27.09 1.96 -8.80
N LEU A 429 26.18 1.00 -8.85
CA LEU A 429 25.80 0.31 -10.07
C LEU A 429 24.63 1.05 -10.72
N VAL A 430 24.82 1.58 -11.94
CA VAL A 430 23.78 2.33 -12.65
C VAL A 430 23.45 1.62 -13.96
N ILE A 431 22.21 1.21 -14.16
CA ILE A 431 21.72 0.76 -15.46
C ILE A 431 21.17 2.01 -16.15
N ALA A 432 21.88 2.47 -17.18
CA ALA A 432 21.63 3.77 -17.79
C ALA A 432 21.45 3.66 -19.30
N HIS A 433 20.41 4.31 -19.81
CA HIS A 433 20.20 4.55 -21.23
C HIS A 433 20.62 5.96 -21.68
N ARG A 434 21.03 6.83 -20.72
CA ARG A 434 21.44 8.21 -20.98
C ARG A 434 22.95 8.29 -21.20
N LEU A 435 23.33 8.77 -22.38
CA LEU A 435 24.73 8.92 -22.80
C LEU A 435 25.63 9.62 -21.77
N LYS A 436 25.16 10.73 -21.18
CA LYS A 436 25.94 11.54 -20.24
C LYS A 436 26.25 10.79 -18.93
N THR A 437 25.34 9.91 -18.50
CA THR A 437 25.51 9.07 -17.30
C THR A 437 26.55 7.98 -17.57
N ILE A 438 26.53 7.41 -18.77
CA ILE A 438 27.50 6.41 -19.22
C ILE A 438 28.90 7.02 -19.41
N GLU A 439 29.02 8.18 -20.06
CA GLU A 439 30.29 8.85 -20.35
C GLU A 439 31.07 9.23 -19.07
N ASN A 440 30.36 9.51 -17.97
CA ASN A 440 30.94 9.91 -16.68
C ASN A 440 31.15 8.75 -15.70
N ALA A 441 31.02 7.50 -16.15
CA ALA A 441 31.26 6.32 -15.32
C ALA A 441 32.77 6.03 -15.19
N ASP A 442 33.21 5.67 -13.99
CA ASP A 442 34.58 5.21 -13.72
C ASP A 442 34.86 3.89 -14.45
N GLN A 443 33.84 3.05 -14.61
CA GLN A 443 33.91 1.82 -15.37
C GLN A 443 32.59 1.53 -16.11
N ILE A 444 32.70 1.12 -17.35
CA ILE A 444 31.57 0.72 -18.18
C ILE A 444 31.68 -0.77 -18.42
N VAL A 445 30.56 -1.49 -18.32
CA VAL A 445 30.46 -2.91 -18.63
C VAL A 445 29.35 -3.12 -19.66
N VAL A 446 29.72 -3.58 -20.83
CA VAL A 446 28.77 -3.93 -21.89
C VAL A 446 28.36 -5.38 -21.72
N VAL A 447 27.06 -5.63 -21.64
CA VAL A 447 26.50 -6.98 -21.50
C VAL A 447 25.73 -7.34 -22.75
N LYS A 448 26.04 -8.50 -23.32
CA LYS A 448 25.38 -9.02 -24.52
C LYS A 448 25.12 -10.52 -24.37
N GLY A 449 23.87 -10.93 -24.57
CA GLY A 449 23.47 -12.34 -24.43
C GLY A 449 23.75 -12.91 -23.03
N GLY A 450 23.61 -12.09 -21.98
CA GLY A 450 23.88 -12.48 -20.59
C GLY A 450 25.37 -12.63 -20.24
N LYS A 451 26.30 -12.19 -21.10
CA LYS A 451 27.74 -12.23 -20.86
C LYS A 451 28.35 -10.83 -20.95
N VAL A 452 29.39 -10.57 -20.17
CA VAL A 452 30.20 -9.36 -20.28
C VAL A 452 31.02 -9.44 -21.56
N GLU A 453 30.76 -8.54 -22.50
CA GLU A 453 31.45 -8.46 -23.80
C GLU A 453 32.65 -7.52 -23.72
N GLU A 454 32.46 -6.34 -23.11
CA GLU A 454 33.48 -5.29 -22.99
C GLU A 454 33.47 -4.65 -21.60
N LYS A 455 34.64 -4.23 -21.12
CA LYS A 455 34.80 -3.51 -19.85
C LYS A 455 35.96 -2.52 -19.93
N GLY A 456 35.73 -1.28 -19.50
CA GLY A 456 36.75 -0.23 -19.52
C GLY A 456 36.18 1.15 -19.24
N THR A 457 37.00 2.19 -19.31
CA THR A 457 36.53 3.58 -19.26
C THR A 457 35.91 3.99 -20.59
N HIS A 458 35.17 5.12 -20.62
CA HIS A 458 34.62 5.66 -21.87
C HIS A 458 35.70 5.82 -22.96
N LYS A 459 36.88 6.33 -22.59
CA LYS A 459 37.98 6.56 -23.54
C LYS A 459 38.51 5.25 -24.10
N GLU A 460 38.80 4.29 -23.22
CA GLU A 460 39.32 2.97 -23.61
C GLU A 460 38.35 2.23 -24.55
N LEU A 461 37.05 2.23 -24.22
CA LEU A 461 36.05 1.55 -25.03
C LEU A 461 35.80 2.26 -26.38
N MET A 462 35.95 3.59 -26.43
CA MET A 462 35.86 4.33 -27.69
C MET A 462 37.06 4.06 -28.61
N GLU A 463 38.25 3.83 -28.06
CA GLU A 463 39.46 3.47 -28.80
C GLU A 463 39.43 2.02 -29.31
N GLN A 464 38.83 1.10 -28.54
CA GLN A 464 38.68 -0.31 -28.92
C GLN A 464 37.74 -0.53 -30.13
N GLN A 465 36.91 0.46 -30.46
CA GLN A 465 35.95 0.41 -31.58
C GLN A 465 35.01 -0.83 -31.56
N GLY A 466 34.70 -1.31 -30.36
CA GLY A 466 33.85 -2.47 -30.12
C GLY A 466 32.34 -2.19 -30.19
N SER A 467 31.54 -3.07 -29.57
CA SER A 467 30.10 -2.95 -29.36
C SER A 467 29.74 -1.63 -28.68
N TYR A 468 30.50 -1.19 -27.67
CA TYR A 468 30.27 0.11 -27.02
C TYR A 468 30.35 1.28 -28.02
N HIS A 469 31.41 1.32 -28.83
CA HIS A 469 31.66 2.39 -29.80
C HIS A 469 30.52 2.50 -30.84
N LYS A 470 30.03 1.34 -31.32
CA LYS A 470 28.90 1.28 -32.27
C LYS A 470 27.63 1.89 -31.66
N LEU A 471 27.29 1.48 -30.44
CA LEU A 471 26.14 1.99 -29.69
C LEU A 471 26.20 3.52 -29.53
N ILE A 472 27.36 4.04 -29.10
CA ILE A 472 27.53 5.49 -28.89
C ILE A 472 27.38 6.28 -30.20
N ASN A 473 27.94 5.78 -31.29
CA ASN A 473 27.82 6.43 -32.60
C ASN A 473 26.38 6.43 -33.10
N GLU A 474 25.63 5.34 -32.89
CA GLU A 474 24.22 5.25 -33.24
C GLU A 474 23.36 6.24 -32.42
N ILE A 475 23.59 6.32 -31.11
CA ILE A 475 22.92 7.29 -30.23
C ILE A 475 23.24 8.74 -30.66
N ARG A 476 24.50 9.04 -30.98
CA ARG A 476 24.92 10.38 -31.46
C ARG A 476 24.28 10.71 -32.80
N PHE A 477 24.23 9.76 -33.72
CA PHE A 477 23.61 9.95 -35.03
C PHE A 477 22.10 10.23 -34.89
N CYS A 478 21.38 9.45 -34.08
CA CYS A 478 19.95 9.68 -33.81
C CYS A 478 19.70 11.06 -33.19
N ARG A 479 20.53 11.52 -32.24
CA ARG A 479 20.40 12.88 -31.67
C ARG A 479 20.61 13.99 -32.69
N LEU A 480 21.53 13.83 -33.63
CA LEU A 480 21.77 14.80 -34.70
C LEU A 480 20.57 14.91 -35.64
N GLN A 481 19.91 13.78 -35.95
CA GLN A 481 18.69 13.79 -36.77
C GLN A 481 17.53 14.49 -36.05
N VAL A 482 17.33 14.21 -34.75
CA VAL A 482 16.28 14.87 -33.96
C VAL A 482 16.51 16.39 -33.83
N LYS A 483 17.76 16.83 -33.65
CA LYS A 483 18.09 18.27 -33.65
C LYS A 483 17.77 18.93 -35.00
N LYS A 484 18.18 18.30 -36.11
CA LYS A 484 17.88 18.81 -37.46
C LYS A 484 16.38 18.88 -37.73
N ALA A 485 15.60 17.90 -37.27
CA ALA A 485 14.14 17.91 -37.41
C ALA A 485 13.48 19.05 -36.61
N LYS A 486 13.90 19.29 -35.37
CA LYS A 486 13.39 20.42 -34.55
C LYS A 486 13.78 21.79 -35.10
N GLU A 487 14.98 21.91 -35.67
CA GLU A 487 15.43 23.13 -36.34
C GLU A 487 14.66 23.40 -37.64
N GLN A 488 14.15 22.36 -38.31
CA GLN A 488 13.30 22.49 -39.50
C GLN A 488 11.84 22.85 -39.15
N GLU A 489 11.29 22.34 -38.04
CA GLU A 489 9.96 22.72 -37.54
C GLU A 489 9.91 24.16 -36.97
N GLY A 490 10.99 24.63 -36.35
CA GLY A 490 11.10 26.00 -35.83
C GLY A 490 11.27 27.09 -36.91
N ASN A 491 11.39 26.71 -38.19
CA ASN A 491 11.68 27.62 -39.30
C ASN A 491 10.50 27.77 -40.30
N LEU A 492 9.29 27.34 -39.92
CA LEU A 492 8.08 27.73 -40.64
C LEU A 492 7.81 29.22 -40.36
N PRO A 493 7.85 30.11 -41.36
CA PRO A 493 7.37 31.47 -41.15
C PRO A 493 5.90 31.39 -40.77
N ASN A 494 5.49 32.09 -39.72
CA ASN A 494 4.08 32.33 -39.42
C ASN A 494 3.43 32.90 -40.69
N ALA A 495 2.75 32.04 -41.44
CA ALA A 495 1.88 32.44 -42.52
C ALA A 495 0.65 33.08 -41.87
N ALA A 496 0.40 34.31 -42.29
CA ALA A 496 -0.62 35.24 -41.81
C ALA A 496 -2.05 34.70 -41.89
#